data_AF-A0A7C2AEW0-F1
#
_entry.id   AF-A0A7C2AEW0-F1
#
_cell.length_a   1.000
_cell.length_b   1.000
_cell.length_c   1.000
_cell.angle_alpha   90.00
_cell.angle_beta   90.00
_cell.angle_gamma   90.00
#
_symmetry.space_group_name_H-M   'P 1'
#
loop_
_entity.id
_entity.type
_entity.pdbx_description
1 polymer ?
#
loop_
_entity_poly.entity_id
_entity_poly.type
_entity_poly.pdbx_seq_one_letter_code
_entity_poly.pdbx_strand_id
1 'polypeptide(L)'
;MLNIKKFASFGWQGLLPASYLLRARRFKKVVLEPPDYNPGSWRGAGRVLVDVEHCEYLLTCRPRKAFPVRGYAVEIYTSRDGEEFKLLTAITKEELSELAKLEVRSIEGQQLLIDPATGRYHLYIAIDAFTPGKGYGWDTLLLTSDDPKGPWECKGLALSRGDSYDSREARDAVIDIIDGLYVALYKANDGSRVNAALAVSSDG
;
A
#
# COMPACT_ATOMS: atom_id res chain seq x y z
N MET A 1 28.12 18.24 8.23
CA MET A 1 27.27 18.71 9.34
C MET A 1 26.09 19.48 8.75
N LEU A 2 24.87 18.96 8.83
CA LEU A 2 23.69 19.77 8.47
C LEU A 2 23.52 20.85 9.53
N ASN A 3 23.66 22.12 9.13
CA ASN A 3 23.38 23.26 9.98
C ASN A 3 21.85 23.44 10.05
N ILE A 4 21.19 22.65 10.89
CA ILE A 4 19.73 22.71 11.04
C ILE A 4 19.39 23.91 11.91
N LYS A 5 19.05 25.02 11.27
CA LYS A 5 18.53 26.21 11.95
C LYS A 5 17.29 25.81 12.75
N LYS A 6 17.38 25.89 14.08
CA LYS A 6 16.22 25.73 14.97
C LYS A 6 15.19 26.82 14.62
N PHE A 7 13.96 26.42 14.33
CA PHE A 7 12.86 27.34 14.07
C PHE A 7 12.25 27.77 15.41
N ALA A 8 12.23 29.08 15.66
CA ALA A 8 11.59 29.69 16.82
C ALA A 8 10.57 30.73 16.36
N SER A 9 9.30 30.33 16.21
CA SER A 9 8.21 31.23 15.83
C SER A 9 6.85 30.58 16.14
N PHE A 10 5.80 31.39 16.30
CA PHE A 10 4.42 30.93 16.58
C PHE A 10 4.31 29.94 17.76
N GLY A 11 5.15 30.08 18.79
CA GLY A 11 5.15 29.20 19.97
C GLY A 11 5.90 27.87 19.79
N TRP A 12 6.48 27.59 18.62
CA TRP A 12 7.28 26.39 18.39
C TRP A 12 8.78 26.66 18.62
N GLN A 13 9.47 25.74 19.28
CA GLN A 13 10.93 25.70 19.37
C GLN A 13 11.42 24.30 19.00
N GLY A 14 12.09 24.15 17.86
CA GLY A 14 12.61 22.85 17.44
C GLY A 14 12.89 22.76 15.95
N LEU A 15 12.87 21.52 15.43
CA LEU A 15 12.89 21.27 13.99
C LEU A 15 11.66 21.91 13.34
N LEU A 16 11.82 22.43 12.13
CA LEU A 16 10.73 23.08 11.43
C LEU A 16 9.59 22.07 11.21
N PRO A 17 8.38 22.29 11.76
CA PRO A 17 7.36 21.25 11.77
C PRO A 17 6.87 21.01 10.35
N ALA A 18 6.57 19.74 10.02
CA ALA A 18 6.10 19.37 8.68
C ALA A 18 4.87 20.20 8.27
N SER A 19 3.98 20.51 9.21
CA SER A 19 2.82 21.39 8.97
C SER A 19 3.21 22.77 8.43
N TYR A 20 4.34 23.34 8.85
CA TYR A 20 4.83 24.62 8.33
C TYR A 20 5.32 24.50 6.89
N LEU A 21 6.05 23.44 6.54
CA LEU A 21 6.44 23.17 5.14
C LEU A 21 5.22 22.94 4.26
N LEU A 22 4.25 22.19 4.78
CA LEU A 22 3.07 21.73 4.06
C LEU A 22 1.94 22.78 3.97
N ARG A 23 2.03 23.92 4.68
CA ARG A 23 0.99 24.96 4.72
C ARG A 23 0.82 25.70 3.39
N ALA A 24 1.88 25.78 2.60
CA ALA A 24 1.89 26.51 1.32
C ALA A 24 1.57 25.61 0.12
N ARG A 25 1.10 24.38 0.36
CA ARG A 25 0.72 23.46 -0.71
C ARG A 25 -0.44 24.05 -1.51
N ARG A 26 -0.29 24.02 -2.83
CA ARG A 26 -1.33 24.34 -3.80
C ARG A 26 -1.61 23.09 -4.60
N PHE A 27 -2.87 22.90 -4.99
CA PHE A 27 -3.21 21.88 -5.97
C PHE A 27 -2.45 22.18 -7.26
N LYS A 28 -1.76 21.17 -7.81
CA LYS A 28 -0.99 21.29 -9.05
C LYS A 28 -1.71 20.61 -10.20
N LYS A 29 -1.94 19.30 -10.09
CA LYS A 29 -2.66 18.49 -11.07
C LYS A 29 -3.15 17.18 -10.46
N VAL A 30 -4.04 16.50 -11.18
CA VAL A 30 -4.31 15.08 -10.98
C VAL A 30 -3.15 14.29 -11.61
N VAL A 31 -2.59 13.35 -10.86
CA VAL A 31 -1.43 12.54 -11.33
C VAL A 31 -1.89 11.37 -12.20
N LEU A 32 -2.97 10.68 -11.79
CA LEU A 32 -3.54 9.55 -12.52
C LEU A 32 -5.05 9.73 -12.65
N GLU A 33 -5.53 9.83 -13.89
CA GLU A 33 -6.96 9.87 -14.20
C GLU A 33 -7.62 8.50 -13.98
N PRO A 34 -8.93 8.43 -13.69
CA PRO A 34 -9.63 7.14 -13.56
C PRO A 34 -9.48 6.30 -14.83
N PRO A 35 -9.66 4.96 -14.76
CA PRO A 35 -9.53 4.10 -15.94
C PRO A 35 -10.50 4.46 -17.07
N ASP A 36 -11.65 5.03 -16.70
CA ASP A 36 -12.61 5.69 -17.58
C ASP A 36 -13.43 6.70 -16.76
N TYR A 37 -14.23 7.53 -17.43
CA TYR A 37 -15.04 8.58 -16.78
C TYR A 37 -16.49 8.15 -16.47
N ASN A 38 -16.79 6.85 -16.51
CA ASN A 38 -18.12 6.38 -16.09
C ASN A 38 -18.28 6.57 -14.57
N PRO A 39 -19.45 7.04 -14.09
CA PRO A 39 -19.69 7.18 -12.66
C PRO A 39 -19.41 5.89 -11.88
N GLY A 40 -18.51 5.97 -10.89
CA GLY A 40 -18.06 4.84 -10.09
C GLY A 40 -16.69 4.26 -10.49
N SER A 41 -16.10 4.72 -11.60
CA SER A 41 -14.70 4.48 -11.96
C SER A 41 -13.78 5.44 -11.20
N TRP A 42 -12.69 4.92 -10.63
CA TRP A 42 -11.74 5.70 -9.85
C TRP A 42 -10.39 5.00 -9.68
N ARG A 43 -9.39 5.78 -9.22
CA ARG A 43 -8.08 5.30 -8.77
C ARG A 43 -7.87 5.70 -7.32
N GLY A 44 -7.33 4.79 -6.52
CA GLY A 44 -7.11 5.09 -5.11
C GLY A 44 -6.23 4.09 -4.41
N ALA A 45 -6.22 4.20 -3.08
CA ALA A 45 -5.24 3.55 -2.21
C ALA A 45 -3.79 3.85 -2.63
N GLY A 46 -3.51 5.06 -3.14
CA GLY A 46 -2.18 5.42 -3.64
C GLY A 46 -1.13 5.51 -2.53
N ARG A 47 0.03 4.86 -2.72
CA ARG A 47 1.20 4.96 -1.83
C ARG A 47 2.44 5.23 -2.68
N VAL A 48 3.28 6.16 -2.24
CA VAL A 48 4.55 6.48 -2.92
C VAL A 48 5.69 5.98 -2.05
N LEU A 49 6.52 5.12 -2.64
CA LEU A 49 7.84 4.77 -2.16
C LEU A 49 8.86 5.68 -2.86
N VAL A 50 9.78 6.26 -2.08
CA VAL A 50 10.93 6.99 -2.63
C VAL A 50 12.11 6.05 -2.63
N ASP A 51 12.50 5.57 -3.80
CA ASP A 51 13.68 4.75 -4.00
C ASP A 51 14.89 5.66 -4.17
N VAL A 52 15.63 5.86 -3.08
CA VAL A 52 16.78 6.77 -3.04
C VAL A 52 17.96 6.21 -3.83
N GLU A 53 18.12 4.89 -3.85
CA GLU A 53 19.24 4.23 -4.55
C GLU A 53 19.11 4.40 -6.06
N HIS A 54 17.91 4.20 -6.60
CA HIS A 54 17.62 4.36 -8.03
C HIS A 54 17.22 5.79 -8.41
N CYS A 55 17.00 6.67 -7.42
CA CYS A 55 16.52 8.04 -7.60
C CYS A 55 15.18 8.10 -8.35
N GLU A 56 14.24 7.25 -7.95
CA GLU A 56 12.90 7.15 -8.56
C GLU A 56 11.79 7.14 -7.49
N TYR A 57 10.61 7.58 -7.90
CA TYR A 57 9.37 7.49 -7.14
C TYR A 57 8.56 6.33 -7.68
N LEU A 58 8.20 5.38 -6.81
CA LEU A 58 7.32 4.27 -7.15
C LEU A 58 5.94 4.53 -6.53
N LEU A 59 4.95 4.84 -7.37
CA LEU A 59 3.57 5.03 -6.97
C LEU A 59 2.78 3.77 -7.26
N THR A 60 2.27 3.15 -6.22
CA THR A 60 1.32 2.05 -6.35
C THR A 60 -0.11 2.57 -6.34
N CYS A 61 -1.00 1.94 -7.08
CA CYS A 61 -2.38 2.38 -7.25
C CYS A 61 -3.31 1.19 -7.51
N ARG A 62 -4.52 1.24 -6.95
CA ARG A 62 -5.61 0.34 -7.35
C ARG A 62 -6.52 1.06 -8.35
N PRO A 63 -6.61 0.62 -9.61
CA PRO A 63 -7.68 1.01 -10.51
C PRO A 63 -8.99 0.28 -10.20
N ARG A 64 -10.10 0.99 -10.41
CA ARG A 64 -11.46 0.45 -10.36
C ARG A 64 -12.31 1.09 -11.46
N LYS A 65 -13.15 0.29 -12.09
CA LYS A 65 -14.19 0.78 -13.00
C LYS A 65 -15.55 0.78 -12.30
N ALA A 66 -16.53 1.40 -12.94
CA ALA A 66 -17.92 1.29 -12.55
C ALA A 66 -18.31 -0.18 -12.35
N PHE A 67 -19.30 -0.42 -11.48
CA PHE A 67 -19.81 -1.78 -11.23
C PHE A 67 -20.15 -2.47 -12.56
N PRO A 68 -19.75 -3.74 -12.78
CA PRO A 68 -19.31 -4.73 -11.77
C PRO A 68 -17.79 -4.86 -11.56
N VAL A 69 -16.96 -4.05 -12.22
CA VAL A 69 -15.50 -4.29 -12.26
C VAL A 69 -14.78 -3.62 -11.07
N ARG A 70 -14.74 -4.35 -9.95
CA ARG A 70 -14.09 -3.93 -8.70
C ARG A 70 -12.61 -4.29 -8.68
N GLY A 71 -11.78 -3.38 -8.13
CA GLY A 71 -10.38 -3.60 -7.73
C GLY A 71 -9.67 -4.69 -8.53
N TYR A 72 -9.53 -4.48 -9.83
CA TYR A 72 -9.20 -5.54 -10.79
C TYR A 72 -7.70 -5.74 -10.98
N ALA A 73 -6.90 -4.79 -10.53
CA ALA A 73 -5.45 -4.87 -10.55
C ALA A 73 -4.84 -4.06 -9.40
N VAL A 74 -3.57 -4.32 -9.13
CA VAL A 74 -2.64 -3.37 -8.54
C VAL A 74 -1.68 -2.91 -9.64
N GLU A 75 -1.49 -1.62 -9.75
CA GLU A 75 -0.59 -1.01 -10.74
C GLU A 75 0.54 -0.29 -10.02
N ILE A 76 1.75 -0.40 -10.56
CA ILE A 76 2.94 0.29 -10.07
C ILE A 76 3.36 1.26 -11.17
N TYR A 77 3.61 2.50 -10.78
CA TYR A 77 4.05 3.58 -11.66
C TYR A 77 5.41 4.08 -11.20
N THR A 78 6.27 4.49 -12.13
CA THR A 78 7.55 5.14 -11.83
C THR A 78 7.54 6.60 -12.27
N SER A 79 8.29 7.44 -11.55
CA SER A 79 8.58 8.84 -11.89
C SER A 79 9.98 9.22 -11.42
N ARG A 80 10.63 10.15 -12.12
CA ARG A 80 11.93 10.73 -11.71
C ARG A 80 11.79 12.12 -11.08
N ASP A 81 10.67 12.79 -11.30
CA ASP A 81 10.40 14.14 -10.81
C ASP A 81 9.32 14.18 -9.72
N GLY A 82 8.63 13.06 -9.49
CA GLY A 82 7.53 12.96 -8.53
C GLY A 82 6.24 13.60 -9.06
N GLU A 83 6.17 13.93 -10.34
CA GLU A 83 5.03 14.62 -10.96
C GLU A 83 4.49 13.87 -12.18
N GLU A 84 5.37 13.40 -13.06
CA GLU A 84 5.03 12.62 -14.25
C GLU A 84 5.24 11.14 -13.97
N PHE A 85 4.14 10.41 -13.81
CA PHE A 85 4.15 8.98 -13.51
C PHE A 85 3.81 8.16 -14.76
N LYS A 86 4.60 7.12 -15.00
CA LYS A 86 4.41 6.17 -16.10
C LYS A 86 4.16 4.78 -15.55
N LEU A 87 3.20 4.07 -16.13
CA LEU A 87 2.90 2.69 -15.73
C LEU A 87 4.16 1.84 -15.92
N LEU A 88 4.59 1.19 -14.85
CA LEU A 88 5.76 0.33 -14.79
C LEU A 88 5.37 -1.13 -14.98
N THR A 89 4.41 -1.59 -14.17
CA THR A 89 3.85 -2.93 -14.23
C THR A 89 2.43 -2.94 -13.64
N ALA A 90 1.67 -3.98 -13.94
CA ALA A 90 0.35 -4.21 -13.40
C ALA A 90 0.21 -5.71 -13.06
N ILE A 91 -0.41 -6.01 -11.92
CA ILE A 91 -0.74 -7.37 -11.50
C ILE A 91 -2.25 -7.43 -11.33
N THR A 92 -2.91 -8.21 -12.17
CA THR A 92 -4.36 -8.43 -12.13
C THR A 92 -4.76 -9.31 -10.96
N LYS A 93 -6.02 -9.24 -10.53
CA LYS A 93 -6.54 -10.14 -9.49
C LYS A 93 -6.51 -11.61 -9.93
N GLU A 94 -6.58 -11.88 -11.23
CA GLU A 94 -6.44 -13.21 -11.81
C GLU A 94 -5.01 -13.72 -11.65
N GLU A 95 -4.00 -12.93 -12.00
CA GLU A 95 -2.59 -13.25 -11.76
C GLU A 95 -2.30 -13.44 -10.26
N LEU A 96 -2.87 -12.59 -9.39
CA LEU A 96 -2.78 -12.79 -7.94
C LEU A 96 -3.43 -14.09 -7.49
N SER A 97 -4.55 -14.48 -8.10
CA SER A 97 -5.23 -15.74 -7.77
C SER A 97 -4.36 -16.94 -8.10
N GLU A 98 -3.68 -16.91 -9.25
CA GLU A 98 -2.74 -17.94 -9.67
C GLU A 98 -1.50 -17.99 -8.77
N LEU A 99 -0.88 -16.84 -8.50
CA LEU A 99 0.30 -16.72 -7.66
C LEU A 99 0.05 -17.17 -6.22
N ALA A 100 -1.07 -16.77 -5.63
CA ALA A 100 -1.42 -17.10 -4.25
C ALA A 100 -2.11 -18.45 -4.08
N LYS A 101 -2.58 -19.07 -5.19
CA LYS A 101 -3.46 -20.25 -5.16
C LYS A 101 -4.70 -20.02 -4.29
N LEU A 102 -5.26 -18.81 -4.38
CA LEU A 102 -6.46 -18.37 -3.66
C LEU A 102 -7.42 -17.74 -4.67
N GLU A 103 -8.73 -17.90 -4.49
CA GLU A 103 -9.70 -17.17 -5.31
C GLU A 103 -9.77 -15.71 -4.84
N VAL A 104 -9.13 -14.79 -5.58
CA VAL A 104 -9.15 -13.35 -5.30
C VAL A 104 -10.28 -12.67 -6.08
N ARG A 105 -11.25 -12.11 -5.35
CA ARG A 105 -12.40 -11.42 -5.95
C ARG A 105 -12.17 -9.95 -6.22
N SER A 106 -11.39 -9.30 -5.36
CA SER A 106 -11.10 -7.87 -5.43
C SER A 106 -9.81 -7.53 -4.69
N ILE A 107 -9.12 -6.51 -5.17
CA ILE A 107 -7.99 -5.87 -4.52
C ILE A 107 -8.44 -4.58 -3.80
N GLU A 108 -7.76 -4.20 -2.72
CA GLU A 108 -8.00 -2.96 -1.96
C GLU A 108 -6.72 -2.17 -1.65
N GLY A 109 -6.42 -1.90 -0.39
CA GLY A 109 -5.23 -1.21 0.05
C GLY A 109 -3.99 -1.98 -0.37
N GLN A 110 -2.94 -1.24 -0.65
CA GLN A 110 -1.67 -1.82 -1.02
C GLN A 110 -0.56 -0.92 -0.48
N GLN A 111 0.63 -1.51 -0.29
CA GLN A 111 1.80 -0.76 0.08
C GLN A 111 3.06 -1.43 -0.48
N LEU A 112 3.92 -0.63 -1.10
CA LEU A 112 5.25 -1.04 -1.54
C LEU A 112 6.29 -0.50 -0.55
N LEU A 113 7.22 -1.36 -0.17
CA LEU A 113 8.34 -1.08 0.72
C LEU A 113 9.61 -1.71 0.15
N ILE A 114 10.77 -1.26 0.60
CA ILE A 114 12.04 -1.94 0.38
C ILE A 114 12.46 -2.52 1.73
N ASP A 115 12.65 -3.83 1.80
CA ASP A 115 13.19 -4.47 2.99
C ASP A 115 14.66 -4.07 3.16
N PRO A 116 15.06 -3.44 4.27
CA PRO A 116 16.42 -2.97 4.47
C PRO A 116 17.43 -4.11 4.69
N ALA A 117 16.97 -5.31 5.06
CA ALA A 117 17.86 -6.44 5.28
C ALA A 117 18.30 -7.12 3.97
N THR A 118 17.41 -7.18 2.98
CA THR A 118 17.64 -7.88 1.71
C THR A 118 17.71 -6.95 0.50
N GLY A 119 17.22 -5.71 0.63
CA GLY A 119 17.06 -4.77 -0.49
C GLY A 119 15.89 -5.10 -1.42
N ARG A 120 15.10 -6.14 -1.11
CA ARG A 120 13.99 -6.57 -1.98
C ARG A 120 12.76 -5.69 -1.79
N TYR A 121 11.99 -5.55 -2.85
CA TYR A 121 10.68 -4.91 -2.80
C TYR A 121 9.67 -5.84 -2.15
N HIS A 122 8.99 -5.35 -1.13
CA HIS A 122 7.86 -6.01 -0.48
C HIS A 122 6.57 -5.27 -0.87
N LEU A 123 5.67 -5.98 -1.56
CA LEU A 123 4.37 -5.47 -1.97
C LEU A 123 3.27 -6.17 -1.17
N TYR A 124 2.68 -5.42 -0.24
CA TYR A 124 1.55 -5.86 0.56
C TYR A 124 0.25 -5.48 -0.14
N ILE A 125 -0.69 -6.43 -0.25
CA ILE A 125 -1.93 -6.25 -1.01
C ILE A 125 -3.10 -6.79 -0.20
N ALA A 126 -4.04 -5.92 0.16
CA ALA A 126 -5.32 -6.31 0.71
C ALA A 126 -6.17 -6.98 -0.38
N ILE A 127 -6.60 -8.22 -0.12
CA ILE A 127 -7.36 -9.04 -1.06
C ILE A 127 -8.64 -9.57 -0.41
N ASP A 128 -9.75 -9.52 -1.14
CA ASP A 128 -10.98 -10.23 -0.81
C ASP A 128 -10.86 -11.64 -1.36
N ALA A 129 -10.56 -12.61 -0.50
CA ALA A 129 -10.20 -13.96 -0.91
C ALA A 129 -10.93 -15.04 -0.12
N PHE A 130 -11.12 -16.20 -0.74
CA PHE A 130 -11.61 -17.39 -0.05
C PHE A 130 -10.49 -18.03 0.77
N THR A 131 -10.64 -18.04 2.09
CA THR A 131 -9.72 -18.75 2.99
C THR A 131 -10.42 -20.00 3.53
N PRO A 132 -9.87 -21.22 3.32
CA PRO A 132 -10.45 -22.45 3.85
C PRO A 132 -10.76 -22.35 5.35
N GLY A 133 -11.97 -22.74 5.76
CA GLY A 133 -12.44 -22.64 7.15
C GLY A 133 -12.98 -21.27 7.56
N LYS A 134 -12.67 -20.18 6.84
CA LYS A 134 -13.13 -18.80 7.15
C LYS A 134 -14.06 -18.20 6.09
N GLY A 135 -14.05 -18.74 4.87
CA GLY A 135 -14.80 -18.19 3.74
C GLY A 135 -14.22 -16.88 3.24
N TYR A 136 -15.03 -16.12 2.49
CA TYR A 136 -14.61 -14.84 1.92
C TYR A 136 -14.45 -13.75 2.98
N GLY A 137 -13.43 -12.94 2.79
CA GLY A 137 -13.18 -11.71 3.53
C GLY A 137 -11.80 -11.17 3.19
N TRP A 138 -11.43 -10.11 3.90
CA TRP A 138 -10.25 -9.34 3.55
C TRP A 138 -9.04 -9.76 4.36
N ASP A 139 -8.04 -10.32 3.68
CA ASP A 139 -6.71 -10.65 4.20
C ASP A 139 -5.65 -9.76 3.48
N THR A 140 -4.40 -9.79 3.92
CA THR A 140 -3.28 -9.08 3.27
C THR A 140 -2.22 -10.06 2.77
N LEU A 141 -2.03 -10.11 1.45
CA LEU A 141 -1.01 -10.89 0.76
C LEU A 141 0.33 -10.16 0.76
N LEU A 142 1.44 -10.90 0.83
CA LEU A 142 2.78 -10.38 0.58
C LEU A 142 3.37 -10.99 -0.70
N LEU A 143 3.81 -10.11 -1.60
CA LEU A 143 4.66 -10.44 -2.73
C LEU A 143 6.05 -9.82 -2.55
N THR A 144 7.09 -10.52 -3.00
CA THR A 144 8.47 -10.02 -2.96
C THR A 144 9.15 -10.09 -4.32
N SER A 145 10.00 -9.12 -4.65
CA SER A 145 10.76 -9.09 -5.91
C SER A 145 12.07 -8.31 -5.76
N ASP A 146 13.06 -8.62 -6.58
CA ASP A 146 14.32 -7.86 -6.68
C ASP A 146 14.20 -6.66 -7.63
N ASP A 147 13.17 -6.62 -8.48
CA ASP A 147 12.85 -5.52 -9.40
C ASP A 147 11.37 -5.13 -9.21
N PRO A 148 11.01 -3.83 -9.14
CA PRO A 148 9.61 -3.41 -8.96
C PRO A 148 8.70 -3.76 -10.16
N LYS A 149 9.24 -4.24 -11.28
CA LYS A 149 8.48 -4.82 -12.40
C LYS A 149 8.10 -6.28 -12.19
N GLY A 150 8.76 -6.97 -11.24
CA GLY A 150 8.72 -8.43 -11.09
C GLY A 150 9.92 -9.12 -11.75
N PRO A 151 9.94 -10.47 -11.81
CA PRO A 151 8.86 -11.37 -11.40
C PRO A 151 8.61 -11.36 -9.89
N TRP A 152 7.34 -11.44 -9.51
CA TRP A 152 6.92 -11.43 -8.11
C TRP A 152 6.81 -12.84 -7.55
N GLU A 153 7.38 -13.06 -6.38
CA GLU A 153 7.24 -14.28 -5.60
C GLU A 153 6.18 -14.09 -4.52
N CYS A 154 5.20 -14.99 -4.43
CA CYS A 154 4.18 -14.95 -3.40
C CYS A 154 4.66 -15.59 -2.09
N LYS A 155 4.63 -14.84 -0.99
CA LYS A 155 4.98 -15.30 0.37
C LYS A 155 3.78 -15.75 1.20
N GLY A 156 2.57 -15.62 0.66
CA GLY A 156 1.32 -15.96 1.34
C GLY A 156 0.70 -14.77 2.07
N LEU A 157 -0.21 -15.06 3.01
CA LEU A 157 -0.92 -14.05 3.77
C LEU A 157 -0.05 -13.53 4.93
N ALA A 158 0.49 -12.33 4.79
CA ALA A 158 1.23 -11.66 5.86
C ALA A 158 0.32 -11.19 7.00
N LEU A 159 -0.93 -10.85 6.70
CA LEU A 159 -1.97 -10.61 7.72
C LEU A 159 -3.21 -11.42 7.35
N SER A 160 -3.60 -12.33 8.25
CA SER A 160 -4.81 -13.12 8.12
C SER A 160 -5.85 -12.65 9.14
N ARG A 161 -7.12 -12.67 8.76
CA ARG A 161 -8.26 -12.47 9.66
C ARG A 161 -8.19 -13.43 10.84
N GLY A 162 -8.43 -12.95 12.04
CA GLY A 162 -8.64 -13.77 13.23
C GLY A 162 -10.06 -14.32 13.32
N ASP A 163 -10.46 -14.73 14.52
CA ASP A 163 -11.80 -15.27 14.80
C ASP A 163 -12.65 -14.29 15.64
N SER A 164 -12.16 -13.05 15.84
CA SER A 164 -12.77 -12.07 16.75
C SER A 164 -13.00 -10.70 16.06
N TYR A 165 -12.37 -9.65 16.57
CA TYR A 165 -12.59 -8.25 16.18
C TYR A 165 -12.13 -7.91 14.75
N ASP A 166 -11.39 -8.82 14.11
CA ASP A 166 -10.88 -8.76 12.74
C ASP A 166 -11.37 -9.94 11.87
N SER A 167 -12.43 -10.64 12.30
CA SER A 167 -12.93 -11.86 11.63
C SER A 167 -13.45 -11.66 10.20
N ARG A 168 -13.76 -10.43 9.79
CA ARG A 168 -14.18 -10.09 8.42
C ARG A 168 -13.12 -9.38 7.61
N GLU A 169 -12.31 -8.55 8.25
CA GLU A 169 -11.28 -7.76 7.59
C GLU A 169 -10.03 -7.60 8.48
N ALA A 170 -8.88 -7.95 7.91
CA ALA A 170 -7.54 -7.62 8.39
C ALA A 170 -6.75 -7.01 7.21
N ARG A 171 -6.94 -5.71 6.97
CA ARG A 171 -6.53 -5.06 5.71
C ARG A 171 -6.11 -3.60 5.85
N ASP A 172 -5.74 -3.01 4.72
CA ASP A 172 -5.39 -1.59 4.57
C ASP A 172 -4.31 -1.17 5.56
N ALA A 173 -3.33 -2.06 5.75
CA ALA A 173 -2.22 -1.85 6.66
C ALA A 173 -1.36 -0.67 6.21
N VAL A 174 -0.88 0.09 7.20
CA VAL A 174 0.27 0.98 7.07
C VAL A 174 1.41 0.27 7.78
N ILE A 175 2.39 -0.14 6.97
CA ILE A 175 3.52 -0.95 7.41
C ILE A 175 4.78 -0.10 7.35
N ASP A 176 5.58 -0.13 8.39
CA ASP A 176 6.91 0.49 8.41
C ASP A 176 7.87 -0.40 9.20
N ILE A 177 9.18 -0.14 9.09
CA ILE A 177 10.22 -0.93 9.73
C ILE A 177 10.91 -0.06 10.77
N ILE A 178 10.72 -0.40 12.04
CA ILE A 178 11.23 0.34 13.20
C ILE A 178 12.16 -0.58 13.97
N ASP A 179 13.43 -0.21 14.08
CA ASP A 179 14.47 -0.99 14.77
C ASP A 179 14.56 -2.46 14.31
N GLY A 180 14.37 -2.69 13.00
CA GLY A 180 14.41 -4.02 12.40
C GLY A 180 13.12 -4.85 12.59
N LEU A 181 12.07 -4.26 13.15
CA LEU A 181 10.75 -4.87 13.30
C LEU A 181 9.77 -4.26 12.31
N TYR A 182 9.07 -5.10 11.55
CA TYR A 182 7.92 -4.69 10.77
C TYR A 182 6.76 -4.38 11.71
N VAL A 183 6.21 -3.18 11.58
CA VAL A 183 5.10 -2.67 12.39
C VAL A 183 3.96 -2.34 11.45
N ALA A 184 2.84 -3.05 11.59
CA ALA A 184 1.67 -2.89 10.76
C ALA A 184 0.48 -2.36 11.59
N LEU A 185 0.09 -1.12 11.35
CA LEU A 185 -1.21 -0.60 11.82
C LEU A 185 -2.26 -0.89 10.76
N TYR A 186 -3.28 -1.69 11.08
CA TYR A 186 -4.24 -2.17 10.10
C TYR A 186 -5.69 -1.96 10.55
N LYS A 187 -6.59 -1.97 9.56
CA LYS A 187 -8.03 -1.94 9.78
C LYS A 187 -8.51 -3.35 10.11
N ALA A 188 -9.06 -3.49 11.30
CA ALA A 188 -9.72 -4.69 11.78
C ALA A 188 -11.24 -4.50 11.81
N ASN A 189 -12.01 -5.45 11.26
CA ASN A 189 -13.47 -5.38 11.27
C ASN A 189 -14.09 -6.78 11.46
N ASP A 190 -15.12 -6.87 12.29
CA ASP A 190 -15.93 -8.08 12.51
C ASP A 190 -17.30 -8.05 11.80
N GLY A 191 -17.59 -6.95 11.10
CA GLY A 191 -18.86 -6.66 10.43
C GLY A 191 -19.81 -5.78 11.26
N SER A 192 -19.52 -5.58 12.54
CA SER A 192 -20.27 -4.71 13.46
C SER A 192 -19.46 -3.49 13.91
N ARG A 193 -18.14 -3.66 14.11
CA ARG A 193 -17.24 -2.64 14.62
C ARG A 193 -15.94 -2.63 13.84
N VAL A 194 -15.47 -1.42 13.54
CA VAL A 194 -14.15 -1.17 12.95
C VAL A 194 -13.19 -0.72 14.05
N ASN A 195 -12.02 -1.34 14.10
CA ASN A 195 -10.94 -1.04 15.03
C ASN A 195 -9.65 -0.75 14.26
N ALA A 196 -8.75 0.02 14.88
CA ALA A 196 -7.35 0.05 14.50
C ALA A 196 -6.62 -1.03 15.31
N ALA A 197 -5.86 -1.88 14.64
CA ALA A 197 -5.13 -2.97 15.24
C ALA A 197 -3.65 -2.89 14.87
N LEU A 198 -2.82 -3.57 15.65
CA LEU A 198 -1.37 -3.59 15.50
C LEU A 198 -0.91 -5.04 15.33
N ALA A 199 -0.14 -5.29 14.28
CA ALA A 199 0.62 -6.51 14.10
C ALA A 199 2.11 -6.17 14.00
N VAL A 200 2.96 -7.10 14.42
CA VAL A 200 4.41 -6.97 14.31
C VAL A 200 5.01 -8.24 13.73
N SER A 201 6.08 -8.10 12.95
CA SER A 201 6.82 -9.22 12.38
C SER A 201 8.32 -8.94 12.35
N SER A 202 9.15 -9.99 12.47
CA SER A 202 10.60 -9.93 12.28
C SER A 202 11.05 -10.19 10.85
N ASP A 203 10.18 -10.73 9.99
CA ASP A 203 10.51 -11.19 8.63
C ASP A 203 9.62 -10.63 7.52
N GLY A 204 8.62 -9.82 7.87
CA GLY A 204 7.82 -9.05 6.92
C GLY A 204 6.46 -9.65 6.60
#